data_AF-A0A535M0L3-F1
#
_entry.id   AF-A0A535M0L3-F1
#
_cell.length_a   1.000
_cell.length_b   1.000
_cell.length_c   1.000
_cell.angle_alpha   90.00
_cell.angle_beta   90.00
_cell.angle_gamma   90.00
#
_symmetry.space_group_name_H-M   'P 1'
#
loop_
_entity.id
_entity.type
_entity.pdbx_description
1 polymer ?
#
loop_
_entity_poly.entity_id
_entity_poly.type
_entity_poly.pdbx_seq_one_letter_code
_entity_poly.pdbx_strand_id
1 'polypeptide(L)'
;MPTVIAPAVGPVLGGLLVDLLSWRWVFFVNVPIGIAACIFSFFFLQEYRDRTAGHFDLAGFLLAGSGLALVMYALSEGPSYGWTSISILGSAVGGLLLLSVFAVVEVRVQEPMLDLHLFGNRLFRSANLVTLFSSAGFLGVLYAAPLYLQVGRGVSALTSGLTTFPEAIGVVVSTQIAAQLYPRIGPRRLMAGGLLGAGVVMALLSLMESDTSLWWMRLLIFLAGAGMGFSFLSAQTATFATISPRATSQASALANALRQIGSALGYILAPLTIHERDGTFPSKYELEAAFKGKGEHVPATTVQMLADRLSKSLKRFLVAKQHDIPGIGFPRFKKPNRWHSIPLRQYGKDCYLHEDKNHLIVPKKMGHFLKIKLHRPIEGTPKTVHLVLRADGHWYALIVCETEPQHEHLPSTCEHPDIGLDVGLKSFLTDSEGNTVENPRFYRTSQRTLRRKQRTMCRRKKGSHRRRKAAKNVAKTHLKINRQRRDHHFKTAKPYAERYHHLAIEDLQITNMVKNHHLSKSILDAGWGQFLDILEDRAARAGHQVIRVNPRFTSQKCHQCGEIVQKSLSVRTHVCPFCGCVADRDVNAAKNILQAARLGHSLQEPTYTDGCRVS
;
A
#
# COMPACT_ATOMS: atom_id res chain seq x y z
N MET A 1 34.59 -5.59 15.86
CA MET A 1 34.06 -6.26 14.65
C MET A 1 32.58 -6.64 14.77
N PRO A 2 32.09 -7.33 15.82
CA PRO A 2 30.67 -7.74 15.90
C PRO A 2 29.67 -6.57 15.91
N THR A 3 30.01 -5.48 16.60
CA THR A 3 29.20 -4.26 16.71
C THR A 3 29.01 -3.50 15.40
N VAL A 4 29.86 -3.77 14.39
CA VAL A 4 29.82 -3.09 13.09
C VAL A 4 29.16 -3.96 12.01
N ILE A 5 29.28 -5.29 12.12
CA ILE A 5 28.68 -6.25 11.19
C ILE A 5 27.17 -6.45 11.48
N ALA A 6 26.75 -6.42 12.75
CA ALA A 6 25.35 -6.67 13.11
C ALA A 6 24.34 -5.66 12.51
N PRO A 7 24.59 -4.34 12.50
CA PRO A 7 23.70 -3.38 11.83
C PRO A 7 23.71 -3.53 10.30
N ALA A 8 24.82 -3.98 9.72
CA ALA A 8 24.95 -4.22 8.28
C ALA A 8 24.04 -5.34 7.80
N VAL A 9 24.05 -6.45 8.52
CA VAL A 9 23.34 -7.66 8.13
C VAL A 9 21.83 -7.56 8.42
N GLY A 10 21.43 -6.67 9.33
CA GLY A 10 20.06 -6.48 9.78
C GLY A 10 19.02 -6.25 8.67
N PRO A 11 19.15 -5.23 7.81
CA PRO A 11 18.18 -4.98 6.73
C PRO A 11 18.06 -6.12 5.71
N VAL A 12 19.17 -6.81 5.42
CA VAL A 12 19.19 -7.91 4.45
C VAL A 12 18.54 -9.16 5.03
N LEU A 13 18.92 -9.57 6.25
CA LEU A 13 18.26 -10.69 6.93
C LEU A 13 16.80 -10.39 7.24
N GLY A 14 16.49 -9.17 7.66
CA GLY A 14 15.11 -8.72 7.89
C GLY A 14 14.27 -8.82 6.61
N GLY A 15 14.78 -8.34 5.48
CA GLY A 15 14.12 -8.48 4.18
C GLY A 15 13.93 -9.94 3.78
N LEU A 16 14.96 -10.77 3.95
CA LEU A 16 14.91 -12.20 3.63
C LEU A 16 13.90 -12.97 4.49
N LEU A 17 13.85 -12.70 5.79
CA LEU A 17 12.89 -13.32 6.72
C LEU A 17 11.44 -12.89 6.44
N VAL A 18 11.23 -11.63 6.06
CA VAL A 18 9.91 -11.09 5.74
C VAL A 18 9.39 -11.64 4.41
N ASP A 19 10.25 -11.70 3.38
CA ASP A 19 9.86 -12.12 2.04
C ASP A 19 9.74 -13.65 1.90
N LEU A 20 10.63 -14.45 2.53
CA LEU A 20 10.62 -15.92 2.38
C LEU A 20 9.78 -16.66 3.44
N LEU A 21 9.61 -16.08 4.63
CA LEU A 21 8.92 -16.73 5.74
C LEU A 21 7.71 -15.90 6.17
N SER A 22 7.87 -15.08 7.20
CA SER A 22 6.89 -14.11 7.67
C SER A 22 7.54 -13.13 8.62
N TRP A 23 6.94 -11.94 8.78
CA TRP A 23 7.42 -10.90 9.69
C TRP A 23 7.60 -11.36 11.15
N ARG A 24 6.91 -12.44 11.57
CA ARG A 24 7.03 -13.01 12.94
C ARG A 24 8.42 -13.58 13.20
N TRP A 25 9.09 -14.08 12.17
CA TRP A 25 10.42 -14.68 12.29
C TRP A 25 11.52 -13.67 12.67
N VAL A 26 11.29 -12.37 12.44
CA VAL A 26 12.16 -11.30 12.94
C VAL A 26 12.25 -11.32 14.48
N PHE A 27 11.23 -11.83 15.18
CA PHE A 27 11.28 -12.01 16.64
C PHE A 27 11.91 -13.35 17.02
N PHE A 28 11.54 -14.43 16.31
CA PHE A 28 12.03 -15.77 16.62
C PHE A 28 13.53 -15.95 16.38
N VAL A 29 14.12 -15.24 15.41
CA VAL A 29 15.57 -15.32 15.14
C VAL A 29 16.42 -14.85 16.33
N ASN A 30 15.89 -13.98 17.18
CA ASN A 30 16.60 -13.48 18.36
C ASN A 30 16.59 -14.49 19.52
N VAL A 31 15.62 -15.41 19.57
CA VAL A 31 15.49 -16.40 20.65
C VAL A 31 16.70 -17.33 20.75
N PRO A 32 17.15 -18.03 19.69
CA PRO A 32 18.32 -18.91 19.77
C PRO A 32 19.60 -18.13 20.09
N ILE A 33 19.75 -16.91 19.57
CA ILE A 33 20.88 -16.03 19.86
C ILE A 33 20.88 -15.64 21.35
N GLY A 34 19.71 -15.30 21.89
CA GLY A 34 19.53 -14.98 23.32
C GLY A 34 19.85 -16.18 24.22
N ILE A 35 19.39 -17.38 23.87
CA ILE A 35 19.73 -18.62 24.60
C ILE A 35 21.24 -18.84 24.59
N ALA A 36 21.89 -18.73 23.44
CA ALA A 36 23.34 -18.89 23.33
C ALA A 36 24.10 -17.85 24.17
N ALA A 37 23.64 -16.59 24.17
CA ALA A 37 24.22 -15.53 24.99
C ALA A 37 24.04 -15.78 26.50
N CYS A 38 22.88 -16.29 26.93
CA CYS A 38 22.63 -16.68 28.33
C CYS A 38 23.54 -17.84 28.76
N ILE A 39 23.67 -18.87 27.90
CA ILE A 39 24.57 -20.01 28.15
C ILE A 39 26.00 -19.52 28.27
N PHE A 40 26.48 -18.71 27.33
CA PHE A 40 27.81 -18.15 27.37
C PHE A 40 28.05 -17.31 28.63
N SER A 41 27.09 -16.46 28.99
CA SER A 41 27.18 -15.62 30.19
C SER A 41 27.27 -16.46 31.46
N PHE A 42 26.47 -17.53 31.56
CA PHE A 42 26.48 -18.43 32.71
C PHE A 42 27.82 -19.15 32.90
N PHE A 43 28.48 -19.56 31.80
CA PHE A 43 29.72 -20.33 31.88
C PHE A 43 31.01 -19.48 31.90
N PHE A 44 31.00 -18.30 31.28
CA PHE A 44 32.24 -17.56 30.99
C PHE A 44 32.32 -16.17 31.64
N LEU A 45 31.21 -15.55 32.06
CA LEU A 45 31.27 -14.25 32.73
C LEU A 45 31.44 -14.45 34.25
N GLN A 46 32.59 -14.01 34.77
CA GLN A 46 32.80 -13.91 36.21
C GLN A 46 32.09 -12.68 36.78
N GLU A 47 31.38 -12.85 37.90
CA GLU A 47 30.67 -11.76 38.57
C GLU A 47 31.67 -10.74 39.14
N TYR A 48 31.70 -9.54 38.55
CA TYR A 48 32.50 -8.43 39.07
C TYR A 48 31.71 -7.70 40.16
N ARG A 49 32.06 -7.93 41.43
CA ARG A 49 31.50 -7.19 42.57
C ARG A 49 32.38 -6.00 42.91
N ASP A 50 31.92 -4.81 42.54
CA ASP A 50 32.54 -3.56 42.96
C ASP A 50 32.27 -3.33 44.45
N ARG A 51 33.32 -3.20 45.27
CA ARG A 51 33.21 -3.13 46.74
C ARG A 51 32.83 -1.75 47.26
N THR A 52 32.66 -0.77 46.37
CA THR A 52 32.33 0.63 46.66
C THR A 52 31.12 1.11 45.86
N ALA A 53 30.05 0.31 45.80
CA ALA A 53 28.81 0.74 45.16
C ALA A 53 28.10 1.80 46.04
N GLY A 54 27.90 3.00 45.48
CA GLY A 54 27.09 4.05 46.11
C GLY A 54 25.60 3.67 46.18
N HIS A 55 24.80 4.51 46.83
CA HIS A 55 23.36 4.25 46.96
C HIS A 55 22.64 4.49 45.61
N PHE A 56 21.60 3.70 45.31
CA PHE A 56 20.82 3.89 44.09
C PHE A 56 19.98 5.18 44.16
N ASP A 57 20.26 6.12 43.27
CA ASP A 57 19.48 7.36 43.14
C ASP A 57 18.13 7.10 42.43
N LEU A 58 17.15 6.65 43.21
CA LEU A 58 15.79 6.43 42.74
C LEU A 58 15.12 7.72 42.26
N ALA A 59 15.43 8.86 42.89
CA ALA A 59 14.82 10.14 42.53
C ALA A 59 15.31 10.61 41.16
N GLY A 60 16.63 10.61 40.93
CA GLY A 60 17.21 10.92 39.64
C GLY A 60 16.75 9.96 38.54
N PHE A 61 16.66 8.66 38.84
CA PHE A 61 16.12 7.66 37.92
C PHE A 61 14.66 7.95 37.50
N LEU A 62 13.78 8.24 38.46
CA LEU A 62 12.38 8.56 38.18
C LEU A 62 12.22 9.87 37.41
N LEU A 63 12.98 10.91 37.77
CA LEU A 63 12.94 12.20 37.08
C LEU A 63 13.45 12.10 35.64
N ALA A 64 14.60 11.46 35.42
CA ALA A 64 15.17 11.27 34.09
C ALA A 64 14.29 10.34 33.23
N GLY A 65 13.84 9.22 33.78
CA GLY A 65 13.01 8.24 33.08
C GLY A 65 11.66 8.81 32.65
N SER A 66 10.94 9.47 33.57
CA SER A 66 9.65 10.09 33.26
C SER A 66 9.78 11.32 32.37
N GLY A 67 10.78 12.18 32.62
CA GLY A 67 11.06 13.37 31.83
C GLY A 67 11.37 13.03 30.37
N LEU A 68 12.29 12.08 30.16
CA LEU A 68 12.66 11.66 28.81
C LEU A 68 11.48 10.97 28.11
N ALA A 69 10.73 10.10 28.80
CA ALA A 69 9.57 9.44 28.21
C ALA A 69 8.50 10.43 27.74
N LEU A 70 8.22 11.48 28.51
CA LEU A 70 7.24 12.51 28.15
C LEU A 70 7.70 13.35 26.95
N VAL A 71 8.97 13.73 26.90
CA VAL A 71 9.53 14.45 25.75
C VAL A 71 9.50 13.58 24.50
N MET A 72 9.89 12.30 24.61
CA MET A 72 9.84 11.35 23.50
C MET A 72 8.40 11.08 23.03
N TYR A 73 7.45 10.97 23.96
CA TYR A 73 6.03 10.85 23.64
C TYR A 73 5.53 12.08 22.85
N ALA A 74 5.82 13.29 23.33
CA ALA A 74 5.40 14.51 22.66
C ALA A 74 5.99 14.62 21.24
N LEU A 75 7.24 14.23 21.04
CA LEU A 75 7.89 14.23 19.73
C LEU A 75 7.34 13.14 18.79
N SER A 76 7.11 11.92 19.32
CA SER A 76 6.64 10.79 18.53
C SER A 76 5.16 10.89 18.15
N GLU A 77 4.32 11.40 19.05
CA GLU A 77 2.87 11.48 18.87
C GLU A 77 2.39 12.89 18.46
N GLY A 78 3.28 13.89 18.48
CA GLY A 78 3.02 15.25 18.00
C GLY A 78 2.44 15.29 16.58
N PRO A 79 2.99 14.57 15.59
CA PRO A 79 2.40 14.47 14.26
C PRO A 79 0.99 13.86 14.24
N SER A 80 0.68 12.94 15.16
CA SER A 80 -0.59 12.22 15.23
C SER A 80 -1.70 13.00 15.92
N TYR A 81 -1.38 13.68 17.02
CA TYR A 81 -2.34 14.41 17.86
C TYR A 81 -2.33 15.93 17.63
N GLY A 82 -1.37 16.43 16.86
CA GLY A 82 -1.16 17.85 16.60
C GLY A 82 -0.28 18.50 17.66
N TRP A 83 0.70 19.28 17.20
CA TRP A 83 1.68 19.98 18.05
C TRP A 83 1.04 20.98 19.04
N THR A 84 -0.18 21.44 18.76
CA THR A 84 -0.93 22.38 19.62
C THR A 84 -1.89 21.69 20.58
N SER A 85 -1.97 20.35 20.59
CA SER A 85 -2.80 19.63 21.56
C SER A 85 -2.28 19.86 22.98
N ILE A 86 -3.21 20.08 23.92
CA ILE A 86 -2.88 20.28 25.34
C ILE A 86 -2.15 19.06 25.94
N SER A 87 -2.43 17.85 25.42
CA SER A 87 -1.72 16.63 25.85
C SER A 87 -0.26 16.64 25.39
N ILE A 88 0.01 17.07 24.15
CA ILE A 88 1.37 17.12 23.59
C ILE A 88 2.16 18.26 24.21
N LEU A 89 1.58 19.46 24.31
CA LEU A 89 2.19 20.59 25.01
C LEU A 89 2.43 20.28 26.48
N GLY A 90 1.46 19.67 27.17
CA GLY A 90 1.57 19.27 28.56
C GLY A 90 2.68 18.24 28.77
N SER A 91 2.78 17.22 27.92
CA SER A 91 3.88 16.25 27.96
C SER A 91 5.23 16.87 27.60
N ALA A 92 5.31 17.74 26.60
CA ALA A 92 6.56 18.41 26.22
C ALA A 92 7.07 19.31 27.35
N VAL A 93 6.21 20.21 27.86
CA VAL A 93 6.56 21.14 28.93
C VAL A 93 6.84 20.38 30.24
N GLY A 94 5.97 19.44 30.62
CA GLY A 94 6.16 18.63 31.82
C GLY A 94 7.44 17.80 31.76
N GLY A 95 7.73 17.18 30.62
CA GLY A 95 8.97 16.44 30.39
C GLY A 95 10.22 17.33 30.48
N LEU A 96 10.22 18.50 29.84
CA LEU A 96 11.32 19.46 29.93
C LEU A 96 11.52 19.99 31.35
N LEU A 97 10.44 20.24 32.10
CA LEU A 97 10.51 20.63 33.50
C LEU A 97 11.14 19.52 34.37
N LEU A 98 10.71 18.27 34.20
CA LEU A 98 11.26 17.12 34.94
C LEU A 98 12.75 16.91 34.62
N LEU A 99 13.16 17.05 33.35
CA LEU A 99 14.58 16.97 32.97
C LEU A 99 15.39 18.15 33.50
N SER A 100 14.79 19.34 33.62
CA SER A 100 15.45 20.51 34.22
C SER A 100 15.63 20.32 35.73
N VAL A 101 14.61 19.80 36.43
CA VAL A 101 14.70 19.46 37.85
C VAL A 101 15.73 18.35 38.06
N PHE A 102 15.73 17.31 37.23
CA PHE A 102 16.76 16.27 37.23
C PHE A 102 18.16 16.88 37.15
N ALA A 103 18.43 17.73 36.16
CA ALA A 103 19.75 18.34 36.00
C ALA A 103 20.18 19.18 37.21
N VAL A 104 19.24 19.91 37.84
CA VAL A 104 19.51 20.71 39.04
C VAL A 104 19.78 19.83 40.26
N VAL A 105 19.04 18.74 40.43
CA VAL A 105 19.24 17.78 41.52
C VAL A 105 20.60 17.10 41.37
N GLU A 106 20.91 16.63 40.16
CA GLU A 106 22.12 15.86 39.88
C GLU A 106 23.42 16.64 40.07
N VAL A 107 23.39 17.95 39.80
CA VAL A 107 24.55 18.84 40.05
C VAL A 107 24.74 19.13 41.54
N ARG A 108 23.70 18.94 42.37
CA ARG A 108 23.72 19.29 43.80
C ARG A 108 23.91 18.09 44.74
N VAL A 109 23.59 16.88 44.31
CA VAL A 109 23.73 15.65 45.11
C VAL A 109 25.19 15.18 45.13
N GLN A 110 25.64 14.63 46.27
CA GLN A 110 27.03 14.18 46.45
C GLN A 110 27.37 12.88 45.73
N GLU A 111 26.40 11.98 45.56
CA GLU A 111 26.53 10.72 44.79
C GLU A 111 25.51 10.70 43.64
N PRO A 112 25.73 11.46 42.55
CA PRO A 112 24.82 11.46 41.41
C PRO A 112 24.88 10.14 40.62
N MET A 113 23.75 9.73 40.05
CA MET A 113 23.64 8.66 39.05
C MET A 113 24.44 8.97 37.78
N LEU A 114 24.42 10.23 37.33
CA LEU A 114 25.12 10.75 36.15
C LEU A 114 25.92 12.00 36.54
N ASP A 115 27.25 11.92 36.49
CA ASP A 115 28.08 13.10 36.72
C ASP A 115 27.98 14.10 35.56
N LEU A 116 27.09 15.09 35.70
CA LEU A 116 26.88 16.15 34.72
C LEU A 116 28.05 17.14 34.65
N HIS A 117 28.97 17.14 35.62
CA HIS A 117 30.17 17.99 35.58
C HIS A 117 31.12 17.58 34.45
N LEU A 118 30.99 16.36 33.93
CA LEU A 118 31.72 15.90 32.73
C LEU A 118 31.45 16.79 31.51
N PHE A 119 30.28 17.43 31.41
CA PHE A 119 29.99 18.41 30.35
C PHE A 119 30.74 19.74 30.51
N GLY A 120 31.39 19.98 31.65
CA GLY A 120 32.34 21.07 31.83
C GLY A 120 33.59 20.91 30.94
N ASN A 121 33.95 19.67 30.61
CA ASN A 121 35.02 19.38 29.66
C ASN A 121 34.57 19.71 28.21
N ARG A 122 35.27 20.67 27.59
CA ARG A 122 34.95 21.14 26.23
C ARG A 122 35.01 20.03 25.18
N LEU A 123 35.96 19.11 25.27
CA LEU A 123 36.11 18.00 24.33
C LEU A 123 34.97 16.99 24.50
N PHE A 124 34.67 16.62 25.75
CA PHE A 124 33.57 15.71 26.09
C PHE A 124 32.22 16.26 25.61
N ARG A 125 31.91 17.53 25.90
CA ARG A 125 30.67 18.17 25.49
C ARG A 125 30.54 18.24 23.96
N SER A 126 31.59 18.68 23.28
CA SER A 126 31.56 18.84 21.81
C SER A 126 31.45 17.49 21.09
N ALA A 127 32.16 16.47 21.56
CA ALA A 127 32.10 15.12 21.00
C ALA A 127 30.72 14.49 21.17
N ASN A 128 30.12 14.62 22.36
CA ASN A 128 28.78 14.12 22.62
C ASN A 128 27.68 14.84 21.83
N LEU A 129 27.81 16.16 21.62
CA LEU A 129 26.87 16.92 20.81
C LEU A 129 26.92 16.49 19.34
N VAL A 130 28.13 16.21 18.82
CA VAL A 130 28.28 15.61 17.48
C VAL A 130 27.69 14.21 17.42
N THR A 131 27.91 13.36 18.44
CA THR A 131 27.32 12.02 18.52
C THR A 131 25.79 12.07 18.48
N LEU A 132 25.17 13.01 19.20
CA LEU A 132 23.72 13.20 19.21
C LEU A 132 23.17 13.44 17.79
N PHE A 133 23.69 14.43 17.08
CA PHE A 133 23.20 14.79 15.74
C PHE A 133 23.59 13.79 14.66
N SER A 134 24.80 13.23 14.72
CA SER A 134 25.22 12.18 13.76
C SER A 134 24.37 10.92 13.89
N SER A 135 23.99 10.53 15.11
CA SER A 135 23.09 9.39 15.35
C SER A 135 21.69 9.63 14.81
N ALA A 136 21.18 10.87 14.94
CA ALA A 136 19.90 11.27 14.34
C ALA A 136 19.92 11.18 12.82
N GLY A 137 20.98 11.69 12.17
CA GLY A 137 21.12 11.60 10.72
C GLY A 137 21.24 10.16 10.21
N PHE A 138 22.03 9.33 10.89
CA PHE A 138 22.25 7.93 10.52
C PHE A 138 20.96 7.09 10.59
N LEU A 139 20.26 7.13 11.72
CA LEU A 139 18.99 6.41 11.85
C LEU A 139 17.86 7.01 11.03
N GLY A 140 17.88 8.32 10.80
CA GLY A 140 16.97 8.98 9.87
C GLY A 140 17.09 8.42 8.45
N VAL A 141 18.31 8.23 7.94
CA VAL A 141 18.57 7.62 6.61
C VAL A 141 18.16 6.15 6.59
N LEU A 142 18.57 5.36 7.59
CA LEU A 142 18.21 3.95 7.70
C LEU A 142 16.70 3.71 7.79
N TYR A 143 15.92 4.70 8.28
CA TYR A 143 14.46 4.64 8.28
C TYR A 143 13.85 5.15 6.97
N ALA A 144 14.28 6.32 6.49
CA ALA A 144 13.70 6.98 5.34
C ALA A 144 13.95 6.23 4.02
N ALA A 145 15.16 5.67 3.83
CA ALA A 145 15.52 5.02 2.58
C ALA A 145 14.69 3.75 2.30
N PRO A 146 14.51 2.81 3.25
CA PRO A 146 13.60 1.68 3.05
C PRO A 146 12.14 2.10 2.84
N LEU A 147 11.68 3.13 3.57
CA LEU A 147 10.32 3.63 3.42
C LEU A 147 10.09 4.18 2.01
N TYR A 148 11.03 4.98 1.49
CA TYR A 148 11.00 5.47 0.10
C TYR A 148 11.00 4.32 -0.91
N LEU A 149 11.84 3.30 -0.71
CA LEU A 149 11.93 2.15 -1.61
C LEU A 149 10.65 1.30 -1.61
N GLN A 150 10.13 0.95 -0.44
CA GLN A 150 8.98 0.06 -0.32
C GLN A 150 7.64 0.77 -0.56
N VAL A 151 7.44 1.96 0.02
CA VAL A 151 6.18 2.70 -0.08
C VAL A 151 6.17 3.63 -1.30
N GLY A 152 7.29 4.31 -1.56
CA GLY A 152 7.40 5.26 -2.66
C GLY A 152 7.60 4.57 -4.01
N ARG A 153 8.51 3.59 -4.09
CA ARG A 153 8.82 2.86 -5.34
C ARG A 153 8.17 1.50 -5.48
N GLY A 154 7.60 0.95 -4.41
CA GLY A 154 6.91 -0.35 -4.46
C GLY A 154 7.84 -1.56 -4.64
N VAL A 155 9.14 -1.43 -4.33
CA VAL A 155 10.07 -2.58 -4.40
C VAL A 155 9.92 -3.48 -3.17
N SER A 156 10.32 -4.75 -3.28
CA SER A 156 10.24 -5.73 -2.19
C SER A 156 11.13 -5.38 -0.99
N ALA A 157 10.87 -6.01 0.16
CA ALA A 157 11.66 -5.78 1.37
C ALA A 157 13.12 -6.25 1.19
N LEU A 158 13.36 -7.36 0.48
CA LEU A 158 14.71 -7.82 0.16
C LEU A 158 15.46 -6.84 -0.75
N THR A 159 14.84 -6.33 -1.82
CA THR A 159 15.48 -5.35 -2.70
C THR A 159 15.76 -4.03 -1.97
N SER A 160 14.86 -3.63 -1.07
CA SER A 160 15.06 -2.49 -0.16
C SER A 160 16.27 -2.72 0.76
N GLY A 161 16.37 -3.90 1.37
CA GLY A 161 17.49 -4.29 2.22
C GLY A 161 18.82 -4.30 1.47
N LEU A 162 18.87 -4.91 0.29
CA LEU A 162 20.07 -4.94 -0.57
C LEU A 162 20.51 -3.55 -1.06
N THR A 163 19.57 -2.61 -1.17
CA THR A 163 19.87 -1.23 -1.60
C THR A 163 20.38 -0.36 -0.47
N THR A 164 19.97 -0.64 0.78
CA THR A 164 20.43 0.07 1.98
C THR A 164 21.67 -0.55 2.62
N PHE A 165 21.91 -1.85 2.38
CA PHE A 165 23.09 -2.58 2.84
C PHE A 165 24.46 -1.89 2.61
N PRO A 166 24.73 -1.22 1.47
CA PRO A 166 26.01 -0.56 1.22
C PRO A 166 26.37 0.51 2.26
N GLU A 167 25.40 1.08 2.97
CA GLU A 167 25.64 2.06 4.03
C GLU A 167 26.60 1.51 5.08
N ALA A 168 26.32 0.29 5.53
CA ALA A 168 27.09 -0.32 6.59
C ALA A 168 28.50 -0.72 6.13
N ILE A 169 28.67 -1.10 4.86
CA ILE A 169 29.99 -1.29 4.26
C ILE A 169 30.76 0.03 4.31
N GLY A 170 30.12 1.14 3.94
CA GLY A 170 30.69 2.48 4.03
C GLY A 170 31.20 2.81 5.43
N VAL A 171 30.39 2.54 6.46
CA VAL A 171 30.77 2.73 7.87
C VAL A 171 31.97 1.84 8.25
N VAL A 172 31.95 0.55 7.92
CA VAL A 172 33.06 -0.38 8.23
C VAL A 172 34.36 0.11 7.62
N VAL A 173 34.36 0.40 6.31
CA VAL A 173 35.57 0.80 5.59
C VAL A 173 36.12 2.13 6.12
N SER A 174 35.25 3.13 6.27
CA SER A 174 35.65 4.45 6.75
C SER A 174 36.15 4.44 8.19
N THR A 175 35.58 3.63 9.09
CA THR A 175 36.05 3.54 10.48
C THR A 175 37.47 2.96 10.58
N GLN A 176 37.83 1.96 9.76
CA GLN A 176 39.21 1.46 9.74
C GLN A 176 40.20 2.52 9.25
N ILE A 177 39.84 3.27 8.21
CA ILE A 177 40.65 4.36 7.67
C ILE A 177 40.76 5.50 8.69
N ALA A 178 39.65 5.86 9.34
CA ALA A 178 39.59 6.87 10.38
C ALA A 178 40.54 6.55 11.54
N ALA A 179 40.62 5.28 11.97
CA ALA A 179 41.52 4.85 13.04
C ALA A 179 42.99 5.11 12.71
N GLN A 180 43.38 4.89 11.45
CA GLN A 180 44.75 5.11 10.98
C GLN A 180 45.07 6.61 10.80
N LEU A 181 44.09 7.41 10.39
CA LEU A 181 44.25 8.85 10.20
C LEU A 181 44.14 9.65 11.50
N TYR A 182 43.50 9.08 12.52
CA TYR A 182 43.25 9.75 13.80
C TYR A 182 44.50 10.37 14.44
N PRO A 183 45.65 9.67 14.55
CA PRO A 183 46.85 10.24 15.16
C PRO A 183 47.48 11.38 14.35
N ARG A 184 47.25 11.43 13.04
CA ARG A 184 47.88 12.42 12.13
C ARG A 184 47.03 13.67 11.95
N ILE A 185 45.72 13.50 11.81
CA ILE A 185 44.78 14.57 11.42
C ILE A 185 44.02 15.12 12.63
N GLY A 186 43.88 14.31 13.68
CA GLY A 186 43.15 14.64 14.90
C GLY A 186 41.63 14.50 14.77
N PRO A 187 40.91 14.36 15.91
CA PRO A 187 39.49 14.05 15.94
C PRO A 187 38.62 15.10 15.27
N ARG A 188 38.88 16.39 15.51
CA ARG A 188 38.01 17.49 15.07
C ARG A 188 37.90 17.58 13.55
N ARG A 189 39.01 17.40 12.83
CA ARG A 189 39.05 17.49 11.35
C ARG A 189 38.38 16.27 10.72
N LEU A 190 38.58 15.08 11.29
CA LEU A 190 37.91 13.86 10.84
C LEU A 190 36.40 13.91 11.05
N MET A 191 35.95 14.39 12.21
CA MET A 191 34.52 14.59 12.49
C MET A 191 33.89 15.61 11.53
N ALA A 192 34.52 16.77 11.36
CA ALA A 192 34.02 17.81 10.46
C ALA A 192 33.96 17.34 9.00
N GLY A 193 35.01 16.68 8.51
CA GLY A 193 35.04 16.12 7.15
C GLY A 193 33.98 15.04 6.93
N GLY A 194 33.82 14.14 7.89
CA GLY A 194 32.80 13.08 7.83
C GLY A 194 31.37 13.64 7.80
N LEU A 195 31.06 14.59 8.68
CA LEU A 195 29.75 15.24 8.72
C LEU A 195 29.44 16.08 7.48
N LEU A 196 30.43 16.84 6.97
CA LEU A 196 30.27 17.60 5.73
C LEU A 196 30.01 16.68 4.55
N GLY A 197 30.78 15.59 4.44
CA GLY A 197 30.56 14.56 3.41
C GLY A 197 29.18 13.93 3.51
N ALA A 198 28.76 13.52 4.70
CA ALA A 198 27.43 12.96 4.93
C ALA A 198 26.32 13.98 4.61
N GLY A 199 26.48 15.25 4.98
CA GLY A 199 25.52 16.32 4.68
C GLY A 199 25.36 16.58 3.17
N VAL A 200 26.47 16.62 2.42
CA VAL A 200 26.43 16.74 0.94
C VAL A 200 25.70 15.55 0.32
N VAL A 201 26.00 14.34 0.77
CA VAL A 201 25.35 13.12 0.26
C VAL A 201 23.86 13.09 0.60
N MET A 202 23.47 13.49 1.81
CA MET A 202 22.05 13.64 2.19
C MET A 202 21.33 14.67 1.32
N ALA A 203 21.98 15.79 0.99
CA ALA A 203 21.41 16.77 0.06
C ALA A 203 21.20 16.16 -1.33
N LEU A 204 22.17 15.39 -1.84
CA LEU A 204 22.03 14.68 -3.12
C LEU A 204 20.91 13.63 -3.10
N LEU A 205 20.76 12.87 -2.01
CA LEU A 205 19.64 11.94 -1.82
C LEU A 205 18.29 12.68 -1.83
N SER A 206 18.23 13.90 -1.29
CA SER A 206 17.00 14.71 -1.23
C SER A 206 16.54 15.27 -2.58
N LEU A 207 17.38 15.18 -3.62
CA LEU A 207 17.13 15.60 -4.99
C LEU A 207 16.70 14.44 -5.91
N MET A 208 16.64 13.21 -5.39
CA MET A 208 16.28 12.04 -6.19
C MET A 208 14.79 12.04 -6.58
N GLU A 209 14.52 11.67 -7.83
CA GLU A 209 13.17 11.50 -8.38
C GLU A 209 12.77 10.02 -8.46
N SER A 210 11.51 9.73 -8.80
CA SER A 210 10.96 8.36 -8.81
C SER A 210 11.52 7.43 -9.89
N ASP A 211 12.23 7.96 -10.89
CA ASP A 211 12.82 7.22 -12.02
C ASP A 211 14.34 6.99 -11.88
N THR A 212 15.01 7.69 -10.95
CA THR A 212 16.47 7.62 -10.73
C THR A 212 16.97 6.18 -10.50
N SER A 213 18.14 5.82 -11.03
CA SER A 213 18.70 4.47 -10.91
C SER A 213 18.97 4.02 -9.46
N LEU A 214 18.65 2.77 -9.13
CA LEU A 214 18.95 2.17 -7.82
C LEU A 214 20.46 2.03 -7.56
N TRP A 215 21.28 1.88 -8.60
CA TRP A 215 22.74 1.84 -8.45
C TRP A 215 23.31 3.17 -7.99
N TRP A 216 22.73 4.27 -8.46
CA TRP A 216 23.09 5.60 -7.99
C TRP A 216 22.74 5.79 -6.51
N MET A 217 21.56 5.31 -6.11
CA MET A 217 21.15 5.30 -4.70
C MET A 217 22.11 4.49 -3.82
N ARG A 218 22.53 3.30 -4.26
CA ARG A 218 23.49 2.45 -3.53
C ARG A 218 24.82 3.14 -3.32
N LEU A 219 25.32 3.84 -4.34
CA LEU A 219 26.55 4.63 -4.23
C LEU A 219 26.39 5.75 -3.21
N LEU A 220 25.31 6.53 -3.27
CA LEU A 220 25.06 7.61 -2.32
C LEU A 220 24.91 7.07 -0.90
N ILE A 221 24.15 5.99 -0.69
CA ILE A 221 23.99 5.36 0.62
C ILE A 221 25.34 4.85 1.17
N PHE A 222 26.18 4.25 0.32
CA PHE A 222 27.55 3.87 0.71
C PHE A 222 28.38 5.08 1.16
N LEU A 223 28.34 6.18 0.40
CA LEU A 223 29.06 7.41 0.73
C LEU A 223 28.52 8.09 2.00
N ALA A 224 27.21 8.01 2.25
CA ALA A 224 26.58 8.48 3.49
C ALA A 224 27.13 7.71 4.69
N GLY A 225 27.17 6.38 4.59
CA GLY A 225 27.77 5.51 5.60
C GLY A 225 29.25 5.79 5.81
N ALA A 226 30.00 6.04 4.73
CA ALA A 226 31.41 6.40 4.82
C ALA A 226 31.64 7.73 5.57
N GLY A 227 30.84 8.77 5.26
CA GLY A 227 30.89 10.04 5.98
C GLY A 227 30.57 9.87 7.48
N MET A 228 29.54 9.08 7.80
CA MET A 228 29.15 8.79 9.18
C MET A 228 30.22 8.01 9.95
N GLY A 229 30.90 7.04 9.32
CA GLY A 229 31.92 6.25 10.00
C GLY A 229 33.15 7.05 10.43
N PHE A 230 33.58 8.07 9.65
CA PHE A 230 34.61 9.02 10.07
C PHE A 230 34.18 9.82 11.31
N SER A 231 32.90 10.18 11.41
CA SER A 231 32.35 10.89 12.57
C SER A 231 32.23 9.98 13.81
N PHE A 232 31.71 8.76 13.65
CA PHE A 232 31.43 7.85 14.77
C PHE A 232 32.68 7.44 15.54
N LEU A 233 33.73 6.97 14.85
CA LEU A 233 34.96 6.57 15.54
C LEU A 233 35.59 7.79 16.23
N SER A 234 35.74 8.88 15.49
CA SER A 234 36.42 10.08 15.99
C SER A 234 35.70 10.69 17.19
N ALA A 235 34.37 10.72 17.18
CA ALA A 235 33.57 11.16 18.31
C ALA A 235 33.71 10.22 19.51
N GLN A 236 33.64 8.90 19.28
CA GLN A 236 33.76 7.91 20.35
C GLN A 236 35.14 7.96 21.03
N THR A 237 36.22 8.04 20.26
CA THR A 237 37.58 8.17 20.82
C THR A 237 37.79 9.51 21.52
N ALA A 238 37.28 10.62 20.96
CA ALA A 238 37.39 11.95 21.57
C ALA A 238 36.64 12.06 22.91
N THR A 239 35.48 11.41 23.04
CA THR A 239 34.70 11.40 24.28
C THR A 239 35.48 10.83 25.46
N PHE A 240 36.32 9.79 25.26
CA PHE A 240 37.06 9.15 26.33
C PHE A 240 38.52 9.61 26.47
N ALA A 241 39.03 10.41 25.53
CA ALA A 241 40.44 10.81 25.48
C ALA A 241 40.94 11.59 26.71
N THR A 242 40.04 12.26 27.45
CA THR A 242 40.39 13.12 28.60
C THR A 242 39.64 12.75 29.89
N ILE A 243 39.00 11.57 29.90
CA ILE A 243 38.20 11.09 31.02
C ILE A 243 39.04 10.14 31.87
N SER A 244 38.97 10.31 33.20
CA SER A 244 39.70 9.45 34.12
C SER A 244 39.09 8.03 34.15
N PRO A 245 39.89 6.97 34.43
CA PRO A 245 39.39 5.60 34.49
C PRO A 245 38.18 5.39 35.43
N ARG A 246 38.10 6.18 36.52
CA ARG A 246 37.00 6.13 37.50
C ARG A 246 35.69 6.73 36.98
N ALA A 247 35.76 7.72 36.09
CA ALA A 247 34.59 8.38 35.50
C ALA A 247 34.13 7.74 34.17
N THR A 248 34.87 6.76 33.65
CA THR A 248 34.58 6.10 32.35
C THR A 248 33.20 5.44 32.30
N SER A 249 32.74 4.85 33.41
CA SER A 249 31.41 4.20 33.48
C SER A 249 30.28 5.22 33.31
N GLN A 250 30.33 6.32 34.08
CA GLN A 250 29.36 7.42 34.02
C GLN A 250 29.42 8.16 32.67
N ALA A 251 30.62 8.43 32.17
CA ALA A 251 30.85 9.02 30.84
C ALA A 251 30.24 8.16 29.72
N SER A 252 30.37 6.84 29.81
CA SER A 252 29.80 5.89 28.85
C SER A 252 28.27 5.83 28.92
N ALA A 253 27.71 5.84 30.14
CA ALA A 253 26.26 5.88 30.34
C ALA A 253 25.65 7.15 29.70
N LEU A 254 26.28 8.30 29.94
CA LEU A 254 25.86 9.60 29.41
C LEU A 254 25.97 9.66 27.87
N ALA A 255 27.08 9.15 27.31
CA ALA A 255 27.28 9.09 25.87
C ALA A 255 26.27 8.15 25.19
N ASN A 256 25.96 7.00 25.80
CA ASN A 256 24.95 6.08 25.29
C ASN A 256 23.54 6.68 25.36
N ALA A 257 23.20 7.37 26.45
CA ALA A 257 21.91 8.04 26.58
C ALA A 257 21.71 9.10 25.49
N LEU A 258 22.71 9.98 25.27
CA LEU A 258 22.66 10.98 24.20
C LEU A 258 22.56 10.35 22.81
N ARG A 259 23.32 9.27 22.55
CA ARG A 259 23.22 8.52 21.29
C ARG A 259 21.82 7.96 21.07
N GLN A 260 21.17 7.43 22.12
CA GLN A 260 19.82 6.88 22.04
C GLN A 260 18.76 7.97 21.81
N ILE A 261 18.94 9.15 22.41
CA ILE A 261 18.07 10.31 22.16
C ILE A 261 18.22 10.78 20.72
N GLY A 262 19.46 10.88 20.21
CA GLY A 262 19.73 11.26 18.82
C GLY A 262 19.09 10.29 17.83
N SER A 263 19.31 9.00 18.07
CA SER A 263 18.66 7.89 17.37
C SER A 263 17.13 8.04 17.27
N ALA A 264 16.48 8.33 18.41
CA ALA A 264 15.04 8.52 18.48
C ALA A 264 14.57 9.77 17.71
N LEU A 265 15.29 10.89 17.80
CA LEU A 265 15.02 12.10 17.03
C LEU A 265 15.11 11.84 15.52
N GLY A 266 16.10 11.06 15.08
CA GLY A 266 16.26 10.67 13.67
C GLY A 266 15.05 9.93 13.12
N TYR A 267 14.54 8.95 13.86
CA TYR A 267 13.34 8.18 13.53
C TYR A 267 12.09 9.08 13.40
N ILE A 268 11.99 10.13 14.22
CA ILE A 268 10.83 11.03 14.28
C ILE A 268 10.88 12.12 13.20
N LEU A 269 12.05 12.75 13.01
CA LEU A 269 12.21 13.90 12.10
C LEU A 269 12.21 13.52 10.62
N ALA A 270 12.71 12.34 10.28
CA ALA A 270 12.71 11.84 8.90
C ALA A 270 11.29 11.76 8.29
N PRO A 271 10.30 11.10 8.92
CA PRO A 271 8.92 11.10 8.42
C PRO A 271 8.24 12.48 8.52
N LEU A 272 8.59 13.33 9.50
CA LEU A 272 8.02 14.69 9.63
C LEU A 272 8.37 15.56 8.41
N THR A 273 9.62 15.53 7.96
CA THR A 273 10.07 16.31 6.78
C THR A 273 9.52 15.77 5.46
N ILE A 274 9.32 14.46 5.34
CA ILE A 274 8.61 13.85 4.21
C ILE A 274 7.15 14.32 4.17
N HIS A 275 6.52 14.42 5.35
CA HIS A 275 5.14 14.86 5.49
C HIS A 275 4.95 16.37 5.20
N GLU A 276 5.93 17.22 5.51
CA GLU A 276 5.86 18.67 5.22
C GLU A 276 6.15 19.04 3.76
N ARG A 277 6.92 18.22 3.03
CA ARG A 277 7.36 18.53 1.65
C ARG A 277 6.30 18.21 0.59
N ASP A 278 5.39 17.28 0.89
CA ASP A 278 4.17 17.04 0.12
C ASP A 278 3.10 18.04 0.55
N GLY A 279 3.19 19.28 0.07
CA GLY A 279 2.16 20.30 0.26
C GLY A 279 0.83 19.91 -0.39
N THR A 280 0.09 18.92 0.13
CA THR A 280 -1.18 18.45 -0.43
C THR A 280 -1.90 17.49 0.52
N PHE A 281 -3.07 17.90 1.04
CA PHE A 281 -4.14 17.09 1.65
C PHE A 281 -3.78 16.18 2.85
N PRO A 282 -4.68 16.06 3.84
CA PRO A 282 -4.39 15.31 5.05
C PRO A 282 -4.04 13.85 4.74
N SER A 283 -2.93 13.38 5.32
CA SER A 283 -2.47 12.00 5.18
C SER A 283 -3.52 11.02 5.71
N LYS A 284 -3.35 9.73 5.40
CA LYS A 284 -4.23 8.69 5.95
C LYS A 284 -4.29 8.77 7.48
N TYR A 285 -3.15 9.00 8.14
CA TYR A 285 -3.05 9.11 9.58
C TYR A 285 -3.77 10.35 10.12
N GLU A 286 -3.60 11.50 9.48
CA GLU A 286 -4.31 12.74 9.86
C GLU A 286 -5.82 12.62 9.67
N LEU A 287 -6.27 11.94 8.62
CA LEU A 287 -7.68 11.64 8.41
C LEU A 287 -8.20 10.70 9.51
N GLU A 288 -7.49 9.60 9.81
CA GLU A 288 -7.86 8.68 10.88
C GLU A 288 -7.92 9.38 12.25
N ALA A 289 -6.96 10.25 12.55
CA ALA A 289 -6.94 11.07 13.76
C ALA A 289 -8.11 12.07 13.79
N ALA A 290 -8.36 12.78 12.69
CA ALA A 290 -9.46 13.74 12.57
C ALA A 290 -10.85 13.11 12.73
N PHE A 291 -10.98 11.82 12.44
CA PHE A 291 -12.21 11.04 12.68
C PHE A 291 -12.21 10.26 14.01
N LYS A 292 -11.09 10.16 14.72
CA LYS A 292 -11.02 9.50 16.04
C LYS A 292 -11.92 10.24 17.03
N GLY A 293 -12.78 9.51 17.74
CA GLY A 293 -13.79 10.09 18.65
C GLY A 293 -15.03 10.69 17.96
N LYS A 294 -15.01 10.91 16.63
CA LYS A 294 -16.18 11.38 15.88
C LYS A 294 -17.00 10.20 15.37
N GLY A 295 -18.01 9.81 16.15
CA GLY A 295 -18.93 8.73 15.80
C GLY A 295 -19.03 7.68 16.90
N GLU A 296 -19.53 8.10 18.06
CA GLU A 296 -19.70 7.25 19.25
C GLU A 296 -20.47 5.95 18.95
N HIS A 297 -21.37 6.00 17.97
CA HIS A 297 -22.22 4.89 17.53
C HIS A 297 -21.62 4.02 16.41
N VAL A 298 -20.41 4.34 15.91
CA VAL A 298 -19.78 3.65 14.77
C VAL A 298 -18.51 2.91 15.23
N PRO A 299 -18.25 1.68 14.75
CA PRO A 299 -16.99 1.00 15.02
C PRO A 299 -15.78 1.75 14.46
N ALA A 300 -14.67 1.74 15.20
CA ALA A 300 -13.42 2.41 14.81
C ALA A 300 -12.91 1.93 13.44
N THR A 301 -13.13 0.67 13.09
CA THR A 301 -12.71 0.07 11.83
C THR A 301 -13.46 0.65 10.63
N THR A 302 -14.76 0.91 10.79
CA THR A 302 -15.55 1.62 9.77
C THR A 302 -15.05 3.05 9.58
N VAL A 303 -14.65 3.72 10.66
CA VAL A 303 -14.07 5.07 10.61
C VAL A 303 -12.74 5.08 9.85
N GLN A 304 -11.84 4.13 10.12
CA GLN A 304 -10.60 3.98 9.36
C GLN A 304 -10.86 3.76 7.86
N MET A 305 -11.85 2.93 7.52
CA MET A 305 -12.21 2.70 6.12
C MET A 305 -12.83 3.91 5.43
N LEU A 306 -13.40 4.87 6.17
CA LEU A 306 -13.80 6.17 5.63
C LEU A 306 -12.58 7.01 5.27
N ALA A 307 -11.56 7.05 6.14
CA ALA A 307 -10.30 7.72 5.87
C ALA A 307 -9.61 7.12 4.62
N ASP A 308 -9.58 5.80 4.50
CA ASP A 308 -9.05 5.12 3.31
C ASP A 308 -9.81 5.50 2.03
N ARG A 309 -11.15 5.54 2.07
CA ARG A 309 -11.97 5.94 0.92
C ARG A 309 -11.72 7.39 0.53
N LEU A 310 -11.54 8.27 1.51
CA LEU A 310 -11.26 9.69 1.28
C LEU A 310 -9.87 9.86 0.66
N SER A 311 -8.85 9.25 1.24
CA SER A 311 -7.47 9.25 0.72
C SER A 311 -7.41 8.73 -0.72
N LYS A 312 -8.02 7.56 -1.01
CA LYS A 312 -8.10 7.02 -2.38
C LYS A 312 -8.79 7.97 -3.37
N SER A 313 -9.85 8.65 -2.93
CA SER A 313 -10.58 9.61 -3.78
C SER A 313 -9.76 10.86 -4.07
N LEU A 314 -9.00 11.36 -3.09
CA LEU A 314 -8.09 12.50 -3.24
C LEU A 314 -6.90 12.16 -4.15
N LYS A 315 -6.25 11.00 -3.94
CA LYS A 315 -5.17 10.53 -4.83
C LYS A 315 -5.63 10.44 -6.29
N ARG A 316 -6.80 9.84 -6.53
CA ARG A 316 -7.38 9.76 -7.90
C ARG A 316 -7.66 11.14 -8.49
N PHE A 317 -8.14 12.09 -7.68
CA PHE A 317 -8.35 13.46 -8.15
C PHE A 317 -7.03 14.16 -8.51
N LEU A 318 -5.98 14.00 -7.71
CA LEU A 318 -4.67 14.59 -7.96
C LEU A 318 -4.03 14.04 -9.24
N VAL A 319 -3.98 12.71 -9.38
CA VAL A 319 -3.49 12.03 -10.60
C VAL A 319 -4.23 12.54 -11.82
N ALA A 320 -5.56 12.62 -11.73
CA ALA A 320 -6.37 13.03 -12.85
C ALA A 320 -6.22 14.53 -13.19
N LYS A 321 -5.88 15.38 -12.21
CA LYS A 321 -5.50 16.78 -12.41
C LYS A 321 -4.10 16.90 -13.05
N GLN A 322 -3.14 16.08 -12.65
CA GLN A 322 -1.79 16.04 -13.27
C GLN A 322 -1.84 15.63 -14.74
N HIS A 323 -2.78 14.76 -15.11
CA HIS A 323 -3.00 14.35 -16.50
C HIS A 323 -3.94 15.29 -17.30
N ASP A 324 -4.25 16.49 -16.78
CA ASP A 324 -5.10 17.51 -17.43
C ASP A 324 -6.42 16.95 -18.01
N ILE A 325 -7.02 15.99 -17.31
CA ILE A 325 -8.26 15.37 -17.79
C ILE A 325 -9.39 16.41 -17.69
N PRO A 326 -10.09 16.73 -18.80
CA PRO A 326 -11.07 17.80 -18.82
C PRO A 326 -12.31 17.47 -17.98
N GLY A 327 -12.85 18.48 -17.29
CA GLY A 327 -14.11 18.38 -16.53
C GLY A 327 -14.00 17.73 -15.14
N ILE A 328 -12.79 17.62 -14.60
CA ILE A 328 -12.57 17.05 -13.26
C ILE A 328 -12.86 18.07 -12.17
N GLY A 329 -13.83 17.73 -11.32
CA GLY A 329 -14.17 18.49 -10.12
C GLY A 329 -13.67 17.80 -8.84
N PHE A 330 -13.51 18.59 -7.78
CA PHE A 330 -13.11 18.09 -6.47
C PHE A 330 -14.05 16.99 -5.93
N PRO A 331 -13.55 15.93 -5.26
CA PRO A 331 -14.37 14.88 -4.68
C PRO A 331 -15.42 15.44 -3.70
N ARG A 332 -16.65 14.93 -3.75
CA ARG A 332 -17.74 15.37 -2.87
C ARG A 332 -18.23 14.22 -1.99
N PHE A 333 -18.55 14.53 -0.74
CA PHE A 333 -19.15 13.55 0.16
C PHE A 333 -20.49 13.02 -0.38
N LYS A 334 -20.69 11.72 -0.22
CA LYS A 334 -21.97 11.08 -0.56
C LYS A 334 -23.03 11.58 0.42
N LYS A 335 -24.21 11.91 -0.11
CA LYS A 335 -25.39 12.22 0.71
C LYS A 335 -25.82 10.98 1.52
N PRO A 336 -26.44 11.11 2.70
CA PRO A 336 -26.84 9.98 3.53
C PRO A 336 -27.66 8.92 2.77
N ASN A 337 -28.54 9.35 1.87
CA ASN A 337 -29.37 8.46 1.04
C ASN A 337 -28.61 7.73 -0.08
N ARG A 338 -27.33 8.03 -0.31
CA ARG A 338 -26.44 7.36 -1.27
C ARG A 338 -25.41 6.48 -0.56
N TRP A 339 -25.40 6.47 0.78
CA TRP A 339 -24.54 5.58 1.55
C TRP A 339 -25.26 4.25 1.76
N HIS A 340 -24.70 3.16 1.22
CA HIS A 340 -25.34 1.86 1.18
C HIS A 340 -24.35 0.71 1.44
N SER A 341 -23.16 1.01 1.96
CA SER A 341 -22.19 -0.01 2.33
C SER A 341 -21.43 0.37 3.60
N ILE A 342 -21.29 -0.60 4.48
CA ILE A 342 -20.50 -0.54 5.71
C ILE A 342 -19.37 -1.55 5.55
N PRO A 343 -18.13 -1.08 5.40
CA PRO A 343 -17.01 -1.99 5.24
C PRO A 343 -16.39 -2.32 6.61
N LEU A 344 -15.95 -3.57 6.77
CA LEU A 344 -15.25 -4.12 7.92
C LEU A 344 -13.88 -4.60 7.43
N ARG A 345 -12.82 -4.10 8.07
CA ARG A 345 -11.48 -4.06 7.47
C ARG A 345 -10.75 -5.40 7.55
N GLN A 346 -10.85 -6.09 8.69
CA GLN A 346 -10.10 -7.32 8.94
C GLN A 346 -11.04 -8.46 9.31
N TYR A 347 -11.12 -9.47 8.45
CA TYR A 347 -11.76 -10.74 8.81
C TYR A 347 -10.96 -11.43 9.93
N GLY A 348 -11.64 -12.11 10.86
CA GLY A 348 -11.05 -12.76 12.03
C GLY A 348 -10.90 -11.85 13.25
N LYS A 349 -10.68 -10.55 13.05
CA LYS A 349 -10.59 -9.56 14.13
C LYS A 349 -11.83 -8.70 14.26
N ASP A 350 -12.25 -8.05 13.17
CA ASP A 350 -13.39 -7.14 13.17
C ASP A 350 -14.70 -7.87 12.88
N CYS A 351 -14.61 -8.94 12.08
CA CYS A 351 -15.74 -9.68 11.57
C CYS A 351 -15.34 -11.11 11.27
N TYR A 352 -16.15 -12.10 11.64
CA TYR A 352 -15.91 -13.49 11.24
C TYR A 352 -17.21 -14.30 11.25
N LEU A 353 -17.26 -15.36 10.46
CA LEU A 353 -18.35 -16.32 10.49
C LEU A 353 -18.27 -17.14 11.78
N HIS A 354 -19.39 -17.23 12.50
CA HIS A 354 -19.51 -18.07 13.68
C HIS A 354 -19.46 -19.57 13.30
N GLU A 355 -19.11 -20.43 14.26
CA GLU A 355 -18.97 -21.88 14.04
C GLU A 355 -20.26 -22.53 13.52
N ASP A 356 -21.41 -22.00 13.89
CA ASP A 356 -22.73 -22.45 13.43
C ASP A 356 -23.04 -22.14 11.95
N LYS A 357 -22.18 -21.36 11.27
CA LYS A 357 -22.34 -20.90 9.87
C LYS A 357 -23.63 -20.12 9.58
N ASN A 358 -24.38 -19.75 10.61
CA ASN A 358 -25.65 -19.04 10.56
C ASN A 358 -25.53 -17.60 11.09
N HIS A 359 -24.45 -17.30 11.81
CA HIS A 359 -24.19 -15.95 12.33
C HIS A 359 -22.87 -15.39 11.82
N LEU A 360 -22.90 -14.10 11.49
CA LEU A 360 -21.71 -13.29 11.25
C LEU A 360 -21.45 -12.45 12.51
N ILE A 361 -20.32 -12.69 13.15
CA ILE A 361 -19.84 -11.88 14.27
C ILE A 361 -19.35 -10.55 13.72
N VAL A 362 -19.82 -9.47 14.31
CA VAL A 362 -19.48 -8.08 13.97
C VAL A 362 -19.19 -7.28 15.25
N PRO A 363 -18.70 -6.03 15.16
CA PRO A 363 -18.46 -5.23 16.36
C PRO A 363 -19.74 -5.04 17.20
N LYS A 364 -19.61 -4.96 18.53
CA LYS A 364 -20.75 -4.85 19.46
C LYS A 364 -21.70 -3.70 19.12
N LYS A 365 -21.16 -2.55 18.67
CA LYS A 365 -21.94 -1.38 18.23
C LYS A 365 -22.88 -1.66 17.03
N MET A 366 -22.68 -2.78 16.32
CA MET A 366 -23.50 -3.24 15.19
C MET A 366 -24.41 -4.41 15.54
N GLY A 367 -24.52 -4.79 16.82
CA GLY A 367 -25.40 -5.87 17.29
C GLY A 367 -24.69 -7.19 17.58
N HIS A 368 -23.37 -7.25 17.46
CA HIS A 368 -22.48 -8.40 17.74
C HIS A 368 -22.74 -9.69 16.93
N PHE A 369 -23.97 -10.22 16.95
CA PHE A 369 -24.42 -11.38 16.20
C PHE A 369 -25.40 -10.97 15.11
N LEU A 370 -24.99 -11.08 13.85
CA LEU A 370 -25.89 -10.89 12.71
C LEU A 370 -26.29 -12.25 12.15
N LYS A 371 -27.58 -12.60 12.25
CA LYS A 371 -28.10 -13.78 11.57
C LYS A 371 -28.00 -13.60 10.06
N ILE A 372 -27.35 -14.55 9.38
CA ILE A 372 -27.15 -14.54 7.94
C ILE A 372 -27.70 -15.82 7.31
N LYS A 373 -28.05 -15.74 6.03
CA LYS A 373 -28.22 -16.91 5.18
C LYS A 373 -26.95 -17.06 4.34
N LEU A 374 -26.09 -18.01 4.68
CA LEU A 374 -24.89 -18.28 3.93
C LEU A 374 -25.27 -18.83 2.54
N HIS A 375 -25.01 -18.04 1.49
CA HIS A 375 -25.41 -18.39 0.12
C HIS A 375 -24.53 -19.49 -0.48
N ARG A 376 -23.24 -19.51 -0.13
CA ARG A 376 -22.25 -20.49 -0.56
C ARG A 376 -21.16 -20.65 0.51
N PRO A 377 -20.47 -21.81 0.58
CA PRO A 377 -19.30 -21.97 1.42
C PRO A 377 -18.24 -20.89 1.14
N ILE A 378 -17.44 -20.57 2.14
CA ILE A 378 -16.31 -19.64 2.00
C ILE A 378 -15.14 -20.43 1.40
N GLU A 379 -14.69 -20.02 0.22
CA GLU A 379 -13.51 -20.55 -0.45
C GLU A 379 -12.32 -19.63 -0.22
N GLY A 380 -11.15 -20.19 0.06
CA GLY A 380 -9.92 -19.44 0.32
C GLY A 380 -9.89 -18.72 1.68
N THR A 381 -8.95 -17.78 1.79
CA THR A 381 -8.71 -17.01 3.02
C THR A 381 -9.52 -15.72 3.00
N PRO A 382 -10.55 -15.58 3.84
CA PRO A 382 -11.34 -14.34 3.92
C PRO A 382 -10.48 -13.18 4.45
N LYS A 383 -10.57 -12.01 3.80
CA LYS A 383 -9.79 -10.81 4.15
C LYS A 383 -10.65 -9.67 4.66
N THR A 384 -11.70 -9.34 3.92
CA THR A 384 -12.55 -8.17 4.22
C THR A 384 -14.03 -8.51 4.08
N VAL A 385 -14.88 -7.78 4.79
CA VAL A 385 -16.33 -7.94 4.69
C VAL A 385 -16.99 -6.61 4.39
N HIS A 386 -17.88 -6.59 3.41
CA HIS A 386 -18.72 -5.43 3.11
C HIS A 386 -20.18 -5.76 3.34
N LEU A 387 -20.80 -5.11 4.33
CA LEU A 387 -22.24 -5.14 4.51
C LEU A 387 -22.88 -4.13 3.56
N VAL A 388 -23.63 -4.61 2.57
CA VAL A 388 -24.20 -3.77 1.50
C VAL A 388 -25.72 -3.85 1.52
N LEU A 389 -26.36 -2.68 1.65
CA LEU A 389 -27.80 -2.53 1.50
C LEU A 389 -28.15 -2.36 0.02
N ARG A 390 -29.01 -3.23 -0.51
CA ARG A 390 -29.50 -3.12 -1.89
C ARG A 390 -30.91 -2.52 -1.93
N ALA A 391 -31.33 -2.09 -3.13
CA ALA A 391 -32.60 -1.38 -3.33
C ALA A 391 -33.86 -2.24 -3.03
N ASP A 392 -33.74 -3.56 -3.06
CA ASP A 392 -34.78 -4.49 -2.63
C ASP A 392 -35.11 -4.34 -1.13
N GLY A 393 -34.14 -3.88 -0.34
CA GLY A 393 -34.25 -3.68 1.10
C GLY A 393 -33.45 -4.70 1.91
N HIS A 394 -32.77 -5.64 1.25
CA HIS A 394 -31.97 -6.66 1.92
C HIS A 394 -30.53 -6.20 2.10
N TRP A 395 -29.93 -6.65 3.20
CA TRP A 395 -28.51 -6.55 3.47
C TRP A 395 -27.79 -7.79 2.96
N TYR A 396 -26.64 -7.58 2.34
CA TYR A 396 -25.76 -8.63 1.85
C TYR A 396 -24.41 -8.49 2.50
N ALA A 397 -23.89 -9.56 3.09
CA ALA A 397 -22.50 -9.66 3.50
C ALA A 397 -21.66 -10.15 2.31
N LEU A 398 -20.83 -9.28 1.77
CA LEU A 398 -19.86 -9.63 0.72
C LEU A 398 -18.53 -9.92 1.41
N ILE A 399 -18.18 -11.20 1.52
CA ILE A 399 -16.90 -11.63 2.06
C ILE A 399 -15.93 -11.75 0.89
N VAL A 400 -14.85 -10.97 0.92
CA VAL A 400 -13.79 -11.03 -0.08
C VAL A 400 -12.74 -12.01 0.42
N CYS A 401 -12.48 -13.03 -0.38
CA CYS A 401 -11.50 -14.06 -0.08
C CYS A 401 -10.33 -13.97 -1.05
N GLU A 402 -9.13 -14.19 -0.52
CA GLU A 402 -7.94 -14.49 -1.28
C GLU A 402 -7.89 -15.99 -1.52
N THR A 403 -7.80 -16.39 -2.77
CA THR A 403 -7.69 -17.80 -3.18
C THR A 403 -6.40 -17.95 -3.97
N GLU A 404 -5.72 -19.08 -3.81
CA GLU A 404 -4.69 -19.44 -4.79
C GLU A 404 -5.34 -19.58 -6.17
N PRO A 405 -4.62 -19.23 -7.26
CA PRO A 405 -5.12 -19.45 -8.61
C PRO A 405 -5.44 -20.93 -8.82
N GLN A 406 -6.72 -21.28 -8.78
CA GLN A 406 -7.18 -22.60 -9.16
C GLN A 406 -7.37 -22.58 -10.67
N HIS A 407 -6.53 -23.31 -11.38
CA HIS A 407 -6.68 -23.57 -12.81
C HIS A 407 -7.21 -25.00 -12.97
N GLU A 408 -8.38 -25.15 -13.59
CA GLU A 408 -8.93 -26.48 -13.92
C GLU A 408 -8.03 -27.23 -14.93
N HIS A 409 -7.35 -26.48 -15.81
CA HIS A 409 -6.38 -26.99 -16.77
C HIS A 409 -5.04 -26.25 -16.65
N LEU A 410 -3.93 -26.96 -16.82
CA LEU A 410 -2.62 -26.33 -16.97
C LEU A 410 -2.56 -25.59 -18.31
N PRO A 411 -2.26 -24.28 -18.34
CA PRO A 411 -2.25 -23.50 -19.58
C PRO A 411 -1.29 -24.04 -20.64
N SER A 412 -0.18 -24.67 -20.23
CA SER A 412 0.85 -25.18 -21.12
C SER A 412 0.51 -26.51 -21.82
N THR A 413 -0.53 -27.23 -21.39
CA THR A 413 -0.91 -28.56 -21.92
C THR A 413 -2.38 -28.62 -22.33
N CYS A 414 -3.01 -27.47 -22.57
CA CYS A 414 -4.43 -27.38 -22.87
C CYS A 414 -4.69 -27.60 -24.37
N GLU A 415 -5.43 -28.66 -24.72
CA GLU A 415 -5.81 -28.99 -26.11
C GLU A 415 -7.10 -28.31 -26.58
N HIS A 416 -7.71 -27.43 -25.76
CA HIS A 416 -8.94 -26.75 -26.13
C HIS A 416 -8.71 -25.81 -27.33
N PRO A 417 -9.66 -25.72 -28.27
CA PRO A 417 -9.54 -24.86 -29.45
C PRO A 417 -9.55 -23.37 -29.08
N ASP A 418 -9.16 -22.53 -30.04
CA ASP A 418 -9.29 -21.08 -29.94
C ASP A 418 -10.61 -20.58 -30.54
N ILE A 419 -11.12 -19.46 -30.06
CA ILE A 419 -12.31 -18.80 -30.63
C ILE A 419 -12.13 -17.29 -30.73
N GLY A 420 -12.65 -16.69 -31.81
CA GLY A 420 -12.82 -15.24 -31.92
C GLY A 420 -14.24 -14.82 -31.60
N LEU A 421 -14.39 -13.74 -30.82
CA LEU A 421 -15.67 -13.21 -30.38
C LEU A 421 -15.82 -11.75 -30.79
N ASP A 422 -16.79 -11.47 -31.66
CA ASP A 422 -17.20 -10.12 -32.04
C ASP A 422 -18.41 -9.69 -31.19
N VAL A 423 -18.30 -8.59 -30.44
CA VAL A 423 -19.35 -8.10 -29.53
C VAL A 423 -20.11 -6.92 -30.13
N GLY A 424 -21.44 -7.01 -30.13
CA GLY A 424 -22.31 -6.13 -30.93
C GLY A 424 -23.59 -5.64 -30.26
N LEU A 425 -24.30 -4.76 -30.96
CA LEU A 425 -25.63 -4.26 -30.56
C LEU A 425 -26.79 -4.96 -31.29
N LYS A 426 -26.51 -5.60 -32.44
CA LYS A 426 -27.48 -6.38 -33.21
C LYS A 426 -27.62 -7.76 -32.57
N SER A 427 -26.62 -8.63 -32.73
CA SER A 427 -26.30 -9.72 -31.81
C SER A 427 -25.50 -9.15 -30.63
N PHE A 428 -25.61 -9.77 -29.45
CA PHE A 428 -24.76 -9.45 -28.30
C PHE A 428 -23.32 -9.89 -28.55
N LEU A 429 -23.17 -11.08 -29.14
CA LEU A 429 -21.91 -11.73 -29.45
C LEU A 429 -22.10 -12.61 -30.70
N THR A 430 -21.11 -12.60 -31.59
CA THR A 430 -20.99 -13.50 -32.75
C THR A 430 -19.63 -14.16 -32.68
N ASP A 431 -19.56 -15.49 -32.80
CA ASP A 431 -18.30 -16.23 -32.75
C ASP A 431 -17.76 -16.61 -34.14
N SER A 432 -16.49 -17.01 -34.19
CA SER A 432 -15.81 -17.39 -35.44
C SER A 432 -16.30 -18.70 -36.05
N GLU A 433 -17.06 -19.50 -35.31
CA GLU A 433 -17.73 -20.73 -35.80
C GLU A 433 -19.08 -20.42 -36.46
N GLY A 434 -19.61 -19.21 -36.28
CA GLY A 434 -20.86 -18.75 -36.90
C GLY A 434 -22.06 -18.73 -35.96
N ASN A 435 -21.90 -19.06 -34.68
CA ASN A 435 -22.98 -18.94 -33.71
C ASN A 435 -23.16 -17.48 -33.28
N THR A 436 -24.40 -17.13 -32.93
CA THR A 436 -24.74 -15.78 -32.47
C THR A 436 -25.59 -15.84 -31.20
N VAL A 437 -25.33 -14.90 -30.30
CA VAL A 437 -26.11 -14.69 -29.07
C VAL A 437 -26.96 -13.44 -29.26
N GLU A 438 -28.27 -13.54 -29.04
CA GLU A 438 -29.17 -12.38 -29.15
C GLU A 438 -28.89 -11.35 -28.04
N ASN A 439 -29.04 -10.05 -28.36
CA ASN A 439 -28.98 -8.99 -27.36
C ASN A 439 -30.35 -8.79 -26.68
N PRO A 440 -30.50 -9.13 -25.38
CA PRO A 440 -31.79 -9.11 -24.70
C PRO A 440 -32.30 -7.69 -24.38
N ARG A 441 -31.44 -6.66 -24.47
CA ARG A 441 -31.79 -5.24 -24.31
C ARG A 441 -32.66 -4.95 -23.05
N PHE A 442 -32.24 -5.47 -21.89
CA PHE A 442 -33.01 -5.46 -20.64
C PHE A 442 -33.47 -4.06 -20.18
N TYR A 443 -32.67 -3.02 -20.42
CA TYR A 443 -33.06 -1.65 -20.12
C TYR A 443 -34.13 -1.16 -21.09
N ARG A 444 -33.99 -1.44 -22.40
CA ARG A 444 -34.98 -1.03 -23.42
C ARG A 444 -36.34 -1.67 -23.15
N THR A 445 -36.38 -2.96 -22.86
CA THR A 445 -37.63 -3.67 -22.52
C THR A 445 -38.27 -3.11 -21.25
N SER A 446 -37.45 -2.73 -20.26
CA SER A 446 -37.91 -2.11 -19.01
C SER A 446 -38.18 -0.60 -19.09
N GLN A 447 -37.92 0.05 -20.24
CA GLN A 447 -37.90 1.51 -20.36
C GLN A 447 -39.28 2.14 -20.13
N ARG A 448 -40.36 1.53 -20.62
CA ARG A 448 -41.73 2.01 -20.40
C ARG A 448 -42.07 2.04 -18.91
N THR A 449 -41.70 0.98 -18.20
CA THR A 449 -41.91 0.83 -16.76
C THR A 449 -41.06 1.83 -15.96
N LEU A 450 -39.78 1.98 -16.31
CA LEU A 450 -38.89 2.98 -15.70
C LEU A 450 -39.44 4.39 -15.89
N ARG A 451 -39.85 4.76 -17.11
CA ARG A 451 -40.41 6.08 -17.41
C ARG A 451 -41.64 6.38 -16.56
N ARG A 452 -42.56 5.42 -16.42
CA ARG A 452 -43.74 5.56 -15.55
C ARG A 452 -43.34 5.79 -14.09
N LYS A 453 -42.45 4.96 -13.54
CA LYS A 453 -41.99 5.08 -12.14
C LYS A 453 -41.22 6.38 -11.89
N GLN A 454 -40.37 6.81 -12.82
CA GLN A 454 -39.64 8.07 -12.75
C GLN A 454 -40.58 9.27 -12.81
N ARG A 455 -41.57 9.29 -13.71
CA ARG A 455 -42.61 10.33 -13.76
C ARG A 455 -43.37 10.43 -12.44
N THR A 456 -43.80 9.31 -11.88
CA THR A 456 -44.46 9.27 -10.56
C THR A 456 -43.55 9.85 -9.49
N MET A 457 -42.27 9.47 -9.45
CA MET A 457 -41.31 10.02 -8.49
C MET A 457 -41.14 11.54 -8.65
N CYS A 458 -41.02 12.04 -9.89
CA CYS A 458 -40.83 13.47 -10.17
C CYS A 458 -42.03 14.32 -9.75
N ARG A 459 -43.26 13.84 -9.94
CA ARG A 459 -44.51 14.52 -9.53
C ARG A 459 -44.69 14.62 -8.01
N ARG A 460 -43.99 13.81 -7.20
CA ARG A 460 -44.11 13.87 -5.73
C ARG A 460 -43.24 14.98 -5.14
N LYS A 461 -43.76 15.67 -4.12
CA LYS A 461 -43.03 16.73 -3.37
C LYS A 461 -41.65 16.24 -2.94
N LYS A 462 -40.60 17.03 -3.23
CA LYS A 462 -39.22 16.75 -2.80
C LYS A 462 -39.18 16.58 -1.27
N GLY A 463 -38.39 15.63 -0.77
CA GLY A 463 -38.30 15.30 0.67
C GLY A 463 -39.43 14.43 1.24
N SER A 464 -40.62 14.41 0.62
CA SER A 464 -41.78 13.65 1.15
C SER A 464 -41.53 12.14 1.25
N HIS A 465 -42.17 11.50 2.24
CA HIS A 465 -42.15 10.05 2.39
C HIS A 465 -42.66 9.32 1.13
N ARG A 466 -43.71 9.85 0.50
CA ARG A 466 -44.26 9.33 -0.76
C ARG A 466 -43.24 9.36 -1.90
N ARG A 467 -42.42 10.42 -2.00
CA ARG A 467 -41.33 10.49 -3.00
C ARG A 467 -40.23 9.48 -2.70
N ARG A 468 -39.85 9.29 -1.43
CA ARG A 468 -38.86 8.28 -1.01
C ARG A 468 -39.31 6.86 -1.40
N LYS A 469 -40.57 6.51 -1.16
CA LYS A 469 -41.16 5.23 -1.60
C LYS A 469 -41.12 5.06 -3.13
N ALA A 470 -41.47 6.11 -3.88
CA ALA A 470 -41.39 6.10 -5.35
C ALA A 470 -39.94 5.95 -5.87
N ALA A 471 -38.97 6.64 -5.24
CA ALA A 471 -37.55 6.51 -5.57
C ALA A 471 -37.02 5.09 -5.31
N LYS A 472 -37.41 4.45 -4.20
CA LYS A 472 -37.08 3.04 -3.93
C LYS A 472 -37.63 2.12 -5.03
N ASN A 473 -38.84 2.37 -5.52
CA ASN A 473 -39.42 1.58 -6.61
C ASN A 473 -38.70 1.75 -7.95
N VAL A 474 -38.17 2.96 -8.24
CA VAL A 474 -37.28 3.20 -9.39
C VAL A 474 -35.97 2.41 -9.22
N ALA A 475 -35.35 2.51 -8.04
CA ALA A 475 -34.10 1.82 -7.72
C ALA A 475 -34.25 0.29 -7.80
N LYS A 476 -35.38 -0.28 -7.34
CA LYS A 476 -35.69 -1.71 -7.49
C LYS A 476 -35.75 -2.16 -8.94
N THR A 477 -36.30 -1.33 -9.84
CA THR A 477 -36.31 -1.65 -11.27
C THR A 477 -34.91 -1.60 -11.89
N HIS A 478 -34.08 -0.62 -11.52
CA HIS A 478 -32.68 -0.62 -11.93
C HIS A 478 -31.91 -1.83 -11.40
N LEU A 479 -32.15 -2.24 -10.15
CA LEU A 479 -31.56 -3.45 -9.57
C LEU A 479 -31.97 -4.71 -10.33
N LYS A 480 -33.24 -4.83 -10.73
CA LYS A 480 -33.73 -5.94 -11.55
C LYS A 480 -32.99 -5.99 -12.90
N ILE A 481 -32.91 -4.87 -13.62
CA ILE A 481 -32.20 -4.79 -14.91
C ILE A 481 -30.74 -5.19 -14.75
N ASN A 482 -30.07 -4.69 -13.71
CA ASN A 482 -28.67 -5.03 -13.43
C ASN A 482 -28.48 -6.53 -13.14
N ARG A 483 -29.40 -7.15 -12.36
CA ARG A 483 -29.36 -8.59 -12.08
C ARG A 483 -29.58 -9.43 -13.35
N GLN A 484 -30.58 -9.09 -14.17
CA GLN A 484 -30.87 -9.80 -15.43
C GLN A 484 -29.69 -9.73 -16.39
N ARG A 485 -29.07 -8.55 -16.51
CA ARG A 485 -27.89 -8.37 -17.33
C ARG A 485 -26.71 -9.19 -16.83
N ARG A 486 -26.42 -9.12 -15.53
CA ARG A 486 -25.30 -9.88 -14.94
C ARG A 486 -25.51 -11.38 -15.09
N ASP A 487 -26.74 -11.86 -14.89
CA ASP A 487 -27.11 -13.26 -15.11
C ASP A 487 -26.89 -13.69 -16.57
N HIS A 488 -27.33 -12.88 -17.54
CA HIS A 488 -27.06 -13.12 -18.95
C HIS A 488 -25.56 -13.17 -19.25
N HIS A 489 -24.77 -12.21 -18.75
CA HIS A 489 -23.32 -12.21 -18.97
C HIS A 489 -22.63 -13.46 -18.42
N PHE A 490 -22.98 -13.91 -17.21
CA PHE A 490 -22.42 -15.15 -16.66
C PHE A 490 -22.81 -16.37 -17.49
N LYS A 491 -24.08 -16.46 -17.90
CA LYS A 491 -24.59 -17.57 -18.72
C LYS A 491 -23.98 -17.59 -20.12
N THR A 492 -23.70 -16.43 -20.70
CA THR A 492 -23.02 -16.32 -21.99
C THR A 492 -21.53 -16.60 -21.87
N ALA A 493 -20.85 -16.09 -20.85
CA ALA A 493 -19.40 -16.26 -20.70
C ALA A 493 -18.99 -17.69 -20.32
N LYS A 494 -19.77 -18.36 -19.47
CA LYS A 494 -19.48 -19.71 -18.97
C LYS A 494 -19.13 -20.74 -20.06
N PRO A 495 -19.98 -21.00 -21.08
CA PRO A 495 -19.68 -22.02 -22.08
C PRO A 495 -18.45 -21.70 -22.92
N TYR A 496 -18.17 -20.43 -23.20
CA TYR A 496 -16.95 -20.04 -23.93
C TYR A 496 -15.70 -20.23 -23.06
N ALA A 497 -15.77 -19.80 -21.80
CA ALA A 497 -14.66 -19.91 -20.86
C ALA A 497 -14.31 -21.36 -20.47
N GLU A 498 -15.22 -22.32 -20.67
CA GLU A 498 -14.99 -23.74 -20.36
C GLU A 498 -14.57 -24.56 -21.60
N ARG A 499 -14.84 -24.08 -22.82
CA ARG A 499 -14.64 -24.84 -24.06
C ARG A 499 -13.41 -24.43 -24.87
N TYR A 500 -12.91 -23.21 -24.67
CA TYR A 500 -11.88 -22.63 -25.53
C TYR A 500 -10.67 -22.16 -24.72
N HIS A 501 -9.47 -22.51 -25.19
CA HIS A 501 -8.22 -22.16 -24.51
C HIS A 501 -7.88 -20.67 -24.66
N HIS A 502 -7.94 -20.17 -25.89
CA HIS A 502 -7.72 -18.76 -26.20
C HIS A 502 -9.00 -18.12 -26.74
N LEU A 503 -9.44 -17.06 -26.07
CA LEU A 503 -10.63 -16.29 -26.44
C LEU A 503 -10.20 -14.92 -26.96
N ALA A 504 -10.21 -14.74 -28.27
CA ALA A 504 -9.85 -13.48 -28.90
C ALA A 504 -11.03 -12.51 -28.92
N ILE A 505 -10.83 -11.31 -28.40
CA ILE A 505 -11.83 -10.23 -28.33
C ILE A 505 -11.23 -8.90 -28.82
N GLU A 506 -12.06 -8.01 -29.32
CA GLU A 506 -11.62 -6.64 -29.63
C GLU A 506 -11.36 -5.81 -28.37
N ASP A 507 -10.27 -5.05 -28.36
CA ASP A 507 -10.02 -4.03 -27.34
C ASP A 507 -10.83 -2.76 -27.60
N LEU A 508 -12.14 -2.87 -27.37
CA LEU A 508 -13.07 -1.78 -27.60
C LEU A 508 -12.84 -0.64 -26.60
N GLN A 509 -12.68 0.57 -27.13
CA GLN A 509 -12.62 1.81 -26.36
C GLN A 509 -14.03 2.25 -25.92
N ILE A 510 -14.69 1.44 -25.09
CA ILE A 510 -16.12 1.57 -24.69
C ILE A 510 -16.40 2.98 -24.13
N THR A 511 -15.49 3.55 -23.34
CA THR A 511 -15.61 4.90 -22.76
C THR A 511 -15.75 5.98 -23.84
N ASN A 512 -15.03 5.86 -24.95
CA ASN A 512 -15.14 6.76 -26.09
C ASN A 512 -16.42 6.49 -26.89
N MET A 513 -16.82 5.23 -27.06
CA MET A 513 -18.05 4.88 -27.79
C MET A 513 -19.32 5.42 -27.11
N VAL A 514 -19.35 5.44 -25.77
CA VAL A 514 -20.49 5.96 -25.00
C VAL A 514 -20.64 7.48 -25.13
N LYS A 515 -19.61 8.22 -25.57
CA LYS A 515 -19.71 9.66 -25.88
C LYS A 515 -20.64 9.94 -27.06
N ASN A 516 -20.86 8.96 -27.96
CA ASN A 516 -21.86 9.09 -29.01
C ASN A 516 -23.28 9.00 -28.41
N HIS A 517 -23.96 10.15 -28.34
CA HIS A 517 -25.28 10.27 -27.70
C HIS A 517 -26.36 9.37 -28.33
N HIS A 518 -26.27 9.02 -29.62
CA HIS A 518 -27.26 8.18 -30.30
C HIS A 518 -27.17 6.70 -29.89
N LEU A 519 -25.96 6.20 -29.63
CA LEU A 519 -25.71 4.78 -29.29
C LEU A 519 -25.45 4.54 -27.80
N SER A 520 -25.12 5.59 -27.04
CA SER A 520 -24.80 5.55 -25.61
C SER A 520 -25.73 4.65 -24.79
N LYS A 521 -27.05 4.80 -24.96
CA LYS A 521 -28.05 4.03 -24.23
C LYS A 521 -28.00 2.53 -24.57
N SER A 522 -27.79 2.18 -25.83
CA SER A 522 -27.75 0.78 -26.28
C SER A 522 -26.45 0.11 -25.83
N ILE A 523 -25.32 0.82 -25.89
CA ILE A 523 -24.01 0.35 -25.40
C ILE A 523 -24.06 0.12 -23.88
N LEU A 524 -24.59 1.09 -23.13
CA LEU A 524 -24.76 0.97 -21.68
C LEU A 524 -25.79 -0.09 -21.28
N ASP A 525 -26.70 -0.47 -22.18
CA ASP A 525 -27.62 -1.57 -21.94
C ASP A 525 -26.96 -2.93 -22.16
N ALA A 526 -26.21 -3.07 -23.26
CA ALA A 526 -25.43 -4.27 -23.56
C ALA A 526 -24.40 -4.54 -22.46
N GLY A 527 -23.69 -3.50 -21.99
CA GLY A 527 -22.80 -3.63 -20.84
C GLY A 527 -21.54 -4.47 -21.09
N TRP A 528 -20.97 -4.39 -22.31
CA TRP A 528 -19.81 -5.19 -22.73
C TRP A 528 -18.66 -5.18 -21.73
N GLY A 529 -18.32 -4.03 -21.12
CA GLY A 529 -17.23 -3.98 -20.12
C GLY A 529 -17.43 -4.99 -18.99
N GLN A 530 -18.63 -5.06 -18.43
CA GLN A 530 -18.95 -6.06 -17.39
C GLN A 530 -18.90 -7.49 -17.92
N PHE A 531 -19.29 -7.71 -19.18
CA PHE A 531 -19.23 -9.03 -19.79
C PHE A 531 -17.78 -9.48 -19.99
N LEU A 532 -16.92 -8.61 -20.51
CA LEU A 532 -15.50 -8.90 -20.73
C LEU A 532 -14.78 -9.15 -19.39
N ASP A 533 -15.07 -8.37 -18.34
CA ASP A 533 -14.54 -8.61 -16.99
C ASP A 533 -14.95 -10.00 -16.46
N ILE A 534 -16.21 -10.40 -16.70
CA ILE A 534 -16.69 -11.73 -16.31
C ILE A 534 -16.02 -12.83 -17.16
N LEU A 535 -15.86 -12.60 -18.47
CA LEU A 535 -15.23 -13.57 -19.37
C LEU A 535 -13.76 -13.80 -18.97
N GLU A 536 -13.01 -12.74 -18.69
CA GLU A 536 -11.63 -12.79 -18.22
C GLU A 536 -11.50 -13.56 -16.89
N ASP A 537 -12.33 -13.26 -15.89
CA ASP A 537 -12.33 -14.00 -14.60
C ASP A 537 -12.65 -15.49 -14.79
N ARG A 538 -13.63 -15.81 -15.64
CA ARG A 538 -14.06 -17.20 -15.85
C ARG A 538 -13.05 -17.99 -16.66
N ALA A 539 -12.45 -17.40 -17.69
CA ALA A 539 -11.39 -18.03 -18.47
C ALA A 539 -10.15 -18.28 -17.60
N ALA A 540 -9.72 -17.30 -16.80
CA ALA A 540 -8.56 -17.45 -15.92
C ALA A 540 -8.74 -18.60 -14.91
N ARG A 541 -9.96 -18.77 -14.35
CA ARG A 541 -10.31 -19.91 -13.48
C ARG A 541 -10.26 -21.27 -14.20
N ALA A 542 -10.58 -21.30 -15.49
CA ALA A 542 -10.45 -22.52 -16.30
C ALA A 542 -8.99 -22.80 -16.75
N GLY A 543 -8.05 -21.89 -16.49
CA GLY A 543 -6.68 -21.97 -17.03
C GLY A 543 -6.60 -21.55 -18.50
N HIS A 544 -7.52 -20.68 -18.94
CA HIS A 544 -7.66 -20.18 -20.30
C HIS A 544 -7.37 -18.69 -20.35
N GLN A 545 -7.07 -18.17 -21.53
CA GLN A 545 -6.63 -16.79 -21.72
C GLN A 545 -7.57 -16.02 -22.63
N VAL A 546 -7.93 -14.80 -22.23
CA VAL A 546 -8.62 -13.84 -23.09
C VAL A 546 -7.58 -12.92 -23.72
N ILE A 547 -7.54 -12.87 -25.05
CA ILE A 547 -6.60 -12.07 -25.82
C ILE A 547 -7.33 -10.87 -26.40
N ARG A 548 -6.86 -9.67 -26.06
CA ARG A 548 -7.39 -8.42 -26.59
C ARG A 548 -6.63 -8.00 -27.84
N VAL A 549 -7.33 -7.84 -28.96
CA VAL A 549 -6.74 -7.45 -30.25
C VAL A 549 -7.17 -6.05 -30.66
N ASN A 550 -6.38 -5.41 -31.51
CA ASN A 550 -6.70 -4.10 -32.04
C ASN A 550 -7.98 -4.15 -32.91
N PRO A 551 -9.02 -3.36 -32.64
CA PRO A 551 -10.29 -3.38 -33.38
C PRO A 551 -10.20 -2.77 -34.79
N ARG A 552 -9.06 -2.20 -35.20
CA ARG A 552 -8.95 -1.53 -36.50
C ARG A 552 -9.06 -2.54 -37.66
N PHE A 553 -9.97 -2.24 -38.59
CA PHE A 553 -10.20 -2.96 -39.85
C PHE A 553 -10.70 -4.42 -39.73
N THR A 554 -10.91 -4.94 -38.53
CA THR A 554 -11.43 -6.31 -38.27
C THR A 554 -12.71 -6.63 -39.05
N SER A 555 -13.65 -5.67 -39.14
CA SER A 555 -14.91 -5.86 -39.87
C SER A 555 -14.87 -5.54 -41.37
N GLN A 556 -13.75 -4.97 -41.87
CA GLN A 556 -13.56 -4.62 -43.28
C GLN A 556 -12.65 -5.61 -44.01
N LYS A 557 -11.63 -6.12 -43.32
CA LYS A 557 -10.69 -7.10 -43.84
C LYS A 557 -11.42 -8.41 -44.20
N CYS A 558 -11.08 -9.02 -45.32
CA CYS A 558 -11.56 -10.36 -45.63
C CYS A 558 -10.74 -11.40 -44.85
N HIS A 559 -11.39 -12.29 -44.10
CA HIS A 559 -10.68 -13.33 -43.35
C HIS A 559 -9.96 -14.35 -44.24
N GLN A 560 -10.38 -14.47 -45.50
CA GLN A 560 -9.84 -15.47 -46.42
C GLN A 560 -8.62 -14.96 -47.19
N CYS A 561 -8.66 -13.74 -47.75
CA CYS A 561 -7.55 -13.19 -48.56
C CYS A 561 -6.81 -12.02 -47.91
N GLY A 562 -7.29 -11.49 -46.79
CA GLY A 562 -6.66 -10.37 -46.08
C GLY A 562 -6.89 -8.99 -46.69
N GLU A 563 -7.54 -8.88 -47.84
CA GLU A 563 -7.81 -7.60 -48.50
C GLU A 563 -8.87 -6.77 -47.75
N ILE A 564 -8.74 -5.44 -47.81
CA ILE A 564 -9.67 -4.51 -47.17
C ILE A 564 -10.86 -4.25 -48.10
N VAL A 565 -12.05 -4.65 -47.66
CA VAL A 565 -13.30 -4.37 -48.37
C VAL A 565 -14.02 -3.21 -47.67
N GLN A 566 -13.91 -2.02 -48.25
CA GLN A 566 -14.61 -0.83 -47.77
C GLN A 566 -16.13 -1.08 -47.79
N LYS A 567 -16.77 -0.98 -46.63
CA LYS A 567 -18.22 -1.17 -46.49
C LYS A 567 -18.77 -0.33 -45.35
N SER A 568 -19.99 0.13 -45.52
CA SER A 568 -20.69 0.90 -44.49
C SER A 568 -21.22 -0.01 -43.37
N LEU A 569 -21.61 0.59 -42.24
CA LEU A 569 -22.15 -0.14 -41.10
C LEU A 569 -23.48 -0.86 -41.38
N SER A 570 -24.20 -0.47 -42.44
CA SER A 570 -25.48 -1.08 -42.84
C SER A 570 -25.29 -2.38 -43.62
N VAL A 571 -24.13 -2.57 -44.27
CA VAL A 571 -23.81 -3.82 -44.98
C VAL A 571 -23.61 -4.94 -43.97
N ARG A 572 -24.39 -6.02 -44.11
CA ARG A 572 -24.38 -7.17 -43.20
C ARG A 572 -23.77 -8.42 -43.80
N THR A 573 -23.79 -8.55 -45.12
CA THR A 573 -23.09 -9.62 -45.81
C THR A 573 -21.73 -9.11 -46.24
N HIS A 574 -20.67 -9.76 -45.79
CA HIS A 574 -19.34 -9.59 -46.34
C HIS A 574 -19.30 -10.31 -47.69
N VAL A 575 -19.16 -9.56 -48.78
CA VAL A 575 -18.82 -10.09 -50.11
C VAL A 575 -17.46 -9.52 -50.48
N CYS A 576 -16.47 -10.38 -50.70
CA CYS A 576 -15.12 -9.96 -51.07
C CYS A 576 -14.97 -9.95 -52.60
N PRO A 577 -14.65 -8.80 -53.24
CA PRO A 577 -14.46 -8.74 -54.68
C PRO A 577 -13.14 -9.38 -55.15
N PHE A 578 -12.19 -9.59 -54.24
CA PHE A 578 -10.85 -10.13 -54.57
C PHE A 578 -10.80 -11.65 -54.59
N CYS A 579 -11.50 -12.32 -53.66
CA CYS A 579 -11.47 -13.78 -53.53
C CYS A 579 -12.84 -14.46 -53.59
N GLY A 580 -13.93 -13.69 -53.75
CA GLY A 580 -15.29 -14.22 -53.82
C GLY A 580 -15.89 -14.68 -52.49
N CYS A 581 -15.20 -14.50 -51.36
CA CYS A 581 -15.69 -14.92 -50.04
C CYS A 581 -17.03 -14.23 -49.68
N VAL A 582 -18.04 -15.04 -49.32
CA VAL A 582 -19.34 -14.59 -48.85
C VAL A 582 -19.59 -15.11 -47.42
N ALA A 583 -19.78 -14.21 -46.46
CA ALA A 583 -20.07 -14.55 -45.07
C ALA A 583 -20.91 -13.46 -44.39
N ASP A 584 -21.52 -13.75 -43.25
CA ASP A 584 -22.02 -12.68 -42.37
C ASP A 584 -20.84 -11.81 -41.90
N ARG A 585 -21.06 -10.50 -41.85
CA ARG A 585 -20.02 -9.52 -41.52
C ARG A 585 -19.47 -9.71 -40.11
N ASP A 586 -20.33 -10.01 -39.15
CA ASP A 586 -19.96 -10.16 -37.75
C ASP A 586 -19.18 -11.48 -37.58
N VAL A 587 -19.52 -12.54 -38.34
CA VAL A 587 -18.73 -13.79 -38.42
C VAL A 587 -17.36 -13.59 -39.07
N ASN A 588 -17.30 -12.82 -40.17
CA ASN A 588 -16.03 -12.46 -40.80
C ASN A 588 -15.14 -11.64 -39.85
N ALA A 589 -15.73 -10.72 -39.08
CA ALA A 589 -15.02 -9.96 -38.06
C ALA A 589 -14.47 -10.89 -36.96
N ALA A 590 -15.28 -11.81 -36.43
CA ALA A 590 -14.86 -12.79 -35.44
C ALA A 590 -13.67 -13.66 -35.92
N LYS A 591 -13.68 -14.11 -37.18
CA LYS A 591 -12.56 -14.84 -37.78
C LYS A 591 -11.28 -13.99 -37.90
N ASN A 592 -11.40 -12.72 -38.28
CA ASN A 592 -10.25 -11.81 -38.31
C ASN A 592 -9.68 -11.53 -36.92
N ILE A 593 -10.55 -11.39 -35.91
CA ILE A 593 -10.16 -11.20 -34.51
C ILE A 593 -9.33 -12.40 -34.02
N LEU A 594 -9.80 -13.62 -34.32
CA LEU A 594 -9.07 -14.85 -33.99
C LEU A 594 -7.70 -14.89 -34.70
N GLN A 595 -7.66 -14.57 -36.00
CA GLN A 595 -6.41 -14.56 -36.76
C GLN A 595 -5.42 -13.53 -36.21
N ALA A 596 -5.88 -12.35 -35.82
CA ALA A 596 -5.05 -11.31 -35.21
C ALA A 596 -4.46 -11.77 -33.86
N ALA A 597 -5.24 -12.49 -33.05
CA ALA A 597 -4.76 -13.04 -31.78
C ALA A 597 -3.66 -14.08 -32.00
N ARG A 598 -3.83 -14.99 -32.98
CA ARG A 598 -2.83 -15.99 -33.34
C ARG A 598 -1.51 -15.38 -33.82
N LEU A 599 -1.59 -14.32 -34.63
CA LEU A 599 -0.42 -13.58 -35.11
C LEU A 599 0.29 -12.78 -33.98
N GLY A 600 -0.47 -12.32 -32.98
CA GLY A 600 0.09 -11.66 -31.79
C GLY A 600 0.80 -12.63 -30.84
N HIS A 601 0.29 -13.87 -30.71
CA HIS A 601 0.85 -14.90 -29.84
C HIS A 601 2.24 -15.40 -30.28
N SER A 602 2.57 -15.36 -31.58
CA SER A 602 3.91 -15.71 -32.05
C SER A 602 5.01 -14.71 -31.60
N LEU A 603 4.64 -13.59 -30.96
CA LEU A 603 5.56 -12.51 -30.57
C LEU A 603 5.53 -12.18 -29.07
N GLN A 604 4.73 -12.85 -28.25
CA GLN A 604 4.65 -12.57 -26.81
C GLN A 604 4.85 -13.85 -25.99
N GLU A 605 5.92 -13.87 -25.18
CA GLU A 605 6.00 -14.77 -24.04
C GLU A 605 4.78 -14.57 -23.13
N PRO A 606 4.28 -15.64 -22.48
CA PRO A 606 3.11 -15.59 -21.62
C PRO A 606 3.37 -14.63 -20.45
N THR A 607 2.85 -13.41 -20.58
CA THR A 607 2.88 -12.43 -19.49
C THR A 607 1.73 -12.74 -18.55
N TYR A 608 2.04 -13.50 -17.49
CA TYR A 608 1.22 -13.50 -16.29
C TYR A 608 1.24 -12.08 -15.73
N THR A 609 0.16 -11.34 -15.92
CA THR A 609 0.03 -10.02 -15.31
C THR A 609 -0.20 -10.20 -13.82
N ASP A 610 0.88 -10.12 -13.04
CA ASP A 610 0.85 -9.83 -11.61
C ASP A 610 0.22 -8.45 -11.40
N GLY A 611 -1.10 -8.42 -11.34
CA GLY A 611 -1.86 -7.18 -11.35
C GLY A 611 -3.26 -7.41 -10.84
N CYS A 612 -3.38 -7.49 -9.52
CA CYS A 612 -4.66 -7.48 -8.80
C CYS A 612 -5.48 -6.24 -9.22
N ARG A 613 -6.35 -6.38 -10.24
CA ARG A 613 -7.40 -5.39 -10.53
C ARG A 613 -8.48 -5.55 -9.46
N VAL A 614 -8.26 -4.87 -8.34
CA VAL A 614 -9.26 -4.72 -7.28
C VAL A 614 -10.47 -3.95 -7.86
N SER A 615 -11.58 -4.66 -8.05
CA SER A 615 -12.88 -4.10 -8.45
C SER A 615 -13.54 -3.23 -7.38
#